data_AF-A0A5B1QPG4-F1
#
_entry.id   AF-A0A5B1QPG4-F1
#
_cell.length_a   1.000
_cell.length_b   1.000
_cell.length_c   1.000
_cell.angle_alpha   90.00
_cell.angle_beta   90.00
_cell.angle_gamma   90.00
#
_symmetry.space_group_name_H-M   'P 1'
#
loop_
_entity.id
_entity.type
_entity.pdbx_description
1 polymer ?
#
loop_
_entity_poly.entity_id
_entity_poly.type
_entity_poly.pdbx_seq_one_letter_code
_entity_poly.pdbx_strand_id
1 'polypeptide(L)'
;MLTIRPQIVGRPSEVDVDVQMEVHELGDIQKALAPITELLASSDHPVRLHCTVPTWCPSVDYCSDLHDLQDIRSRALLLLHNLIKSLHARGVSATYRLTPSSTPLCLITASAPADSRERYQTCIHEALNRTQLNEREKVLLVRHDDGPVLVVT
;
A
#
# COMPACT_ATOMS: atom_id res chain seq x y z
N MET A 1 52.28 -5.59 17.55
CA MET A 1 51.17 -4.91 16.84
C MET A 1 50.35 -6.00 16.17
N LEU A 2 49.16 -6.31 16.70
CA LEU A 2 48.26 -7.34 16.17
C LEU A 2 47.18 -6.65 15.32
N THR A 3 47.16 -6.92 14.02
CA THR A 3 46.19 -6.36 13.08
C THR A 3 44.97 -7.28 13.00
N ILE A 4 43.86 -6.85 13.58
CA ILE A 4 42.57 -7.55 13.49
C ILE A 4 41.93 -7.16 12.15
N ARG A 5 41.74 -8.12 11.25
CA ARG A 5 40.89 -7.96 10.06
C ARG A 5 39.44 -8.20 10.47
N PRO A 6 38.48 -7.31 10.16
CA PRO A 6 37.07 -7.62 10.36
C PRO A 6 36.67 -8.73 9.37
N GLN A 7 36.15 -9.83 9.89
CA GLN A 7 35.43 -10.79 9.06
C GLN A 7 34.10 -10.16 8.68
N ILE A 8 33.92 -9.94 7.38
CA ILE A 8 32.62 -9.56 6.81
C ILE A 8 31.71 -10.77 7.01
N VAL A 9 30.83 -10.67 8.01
CA VAL A 9 29.69 -11.57 8.16
C VAL A 9 28.91 -11.52 6.86
N GLY A 10 28.76 -12.68 6.24
CA GLY A 10 28.13 -12.84 4.93
C GLY A 10 26.75 -12.19 4.90
N ARG A 11 26.47 -11.50 3.79
CA ARG A 11 25.11 -11.10 3.40
C ARG A 11 24.18 -12.31 3.57
N PRO A 12 23.06 -12.21 4.29
CA PRO A 12 22.00 -13.17 4.07
C PRO A 12 21.57 -13.05 2.61
N SER A 13 21.55 -14.17 1.89
CA SER A 13 21.06 -14.27 0.52
C SER A 13 19.76 -13.49 0.38
N GLU A 14 19.80 -12.42 -0.42
CA GLU A 14 18.62 -11.88 -1.09
C GLU A 14 18.12 -13.02 -1.98
N VAL A 15 17.21 -13.81 -1.44
CA VAL A 15 16.32 -14.61 -2.27
C VAL A 15 15.45 -13.55 -2.94
N ASP A 16 15.80 -13.19 -4.17
CA ASP A 16 14.91 -12.48 -5.10
C ASP A 16 13.69 -13.38 -5.28
N VAL A 17 12.73 -13.24 -4.38
CA VAL A 17 11.38 -13.72 -4.60
C VAL A 17 10.84 -12.74 -5.62
N ASP A 18 10.79 -13.17 -6.88
CA ASP A 18 10.14 -12.42 -7.95
C ASP A 18 8.63 -12.42 -7.64
N VAL A 19 8.22 -11.49 -6.77
CA VAL A 19 6.82 -11.30 -6.41
C VAL A 19 6.14 -10.74 -7.65
N GLN A 20 5.43 -11.61 -8.39
CA GLN A 20 4.63 -11.20 -9.54
C GLN A 20 3.44 -10.38 -9.04
N MET A 21 3.64 -9.06 -8.96
CA MET A 21 2.59 -8.10 -8.64
C MET A 21 1.96 -7.58 -9.92
N GLU A 22 0.69 -7.92 -10.16
CA GLU A 22 -0.10 -7.29 -11.22
C GLU A 22 -0.67 -5.95 -10.70
N VAL A 23 -0.33 -4.86 -11.37
CA VAL A 23 -0.81 -3.51 -11.05
C VAL A 23 -1.88 -3.09 -12.05
N HIS A 24 -3.06 -2.71 -11.55
CA HIS A 24 -4.17 -2.22 -12.36
C HIS A 24 -4.57 -0.81 -11.91
N GLU A 25 -4.69 0.13 -12.84
CA GLU A 25 -5.19 1.48 -12.52
C GLU A 25 -6.72 1.47 -12.41
N LEU A 26 -7.27 2.00 -11.31
CA LEU A 26 -8.71 2.17 -11.09
C LEU A 26 -9.20 3.60 -11.35
N GLY A 27 -8.28 4.52 -11.68
CA GLY A 27 -8.55 5.94 -11.92
C GLY A 27 -8.53 6.77 -10.64
N ASP A 28 -9.38 7.78 -10.60
CA ASP A 28 -9.54 8.64 -9.41
C ASP A 28 -10.29 7.94 -8.26
N ILE A 29 -10.28 8.57 -7.09
CA ILE A 29 -10.94 8.06 -5.86
C ILE A 29 -12.41 7.69 -6.09
N GLN A 30 -13.14 8.48 -6.87
CA GLN A 30 -14.58 8.29 -7.05
C GLN A 30 -14.85 7.10 -7.98
N LYS A 31 -14.08 6.97 -9.05
CA LYS A 31 -14.16 5.84 -9.99
C LYS A 31 -13.71 4.54 -9.34
N ALA A 32 -12.69 4.60 -8.49
CA ALA A 32 -12.17 3.41 -7.82
C ALA A 32 -13.13 2.87 -6.74
N LEU A 33 -14.00 3.71 -6.16
CA LEU A 33 -14.83 3.32 -5.03
C LEU A 33 -15.76 2.13 -5.32
N ALA A 34 -16.46 2.16 -6.46
CA ALA A 34 -17.42 1.12 -6.83
C ALA A 34 -16.76 -0.28 -7.02
N PRO A 35 -15.73 -0.46 -7.86
CA PRO A 35 -15.10 -1.76 -8.06
C PRO A 35 -14.45 -2.29 -6.77
N ILE A 36 -13.89 -1.40 -5.95
CA ILE A 36 -13.29 -1.79 -4.66
C ILE A 36 -14.37 -2.28 -3.69
N THR A 37 -15.49 -1.54 -3.59
CA THR A 37 -16.60 -1.93 -2.72
C THR A 37 -17.17 -3.27 -3.15
N GLU A 38 -17.30 -3.53 -4.45
CA GLU A 38 -17.77 -4.81 -4.97
C GLU A 38 -16.83 -5.96 -4.66
N LEU A 39 -15.53 -5.75 -4.87
CA LEU A 39 -14.51 -6.74 -4.55
C LEU A 39 -14.55 -7.10 -3.05
N LEU A 40 -14.66 -6.12 -2.16
CA LEU A 40 -14.66 -6.35 -0.71
C LEU A 40 -16.01 -6.84 -0.18
N ALA A 41 -17.12 -6.48 -0.82
CA ALA A 41 -18.45 -6.95 -0.41
C ALA A 41 -18.72 -8.40 -0.82
N SER A 42 -17.88 -8.99 -1.67
CA SER A 42 -17.98 -10.41 -2.03
C SER A 42 -17.65 -11.36 -0.88
N SER A 43 -17.01 -10.87 0.19
CA SER A 43 -16.73 -11.67 1.37
C SER A 43 -17.93 -11.69 2.33
N ASP A 44 -18.37 -12.87 2.75
CA ASP A 44 -19.42 -13.08 3.77
C ASP A 44 -18.97 -12.75 5.21
N HIS A 45 -17.84 -12.06 5.38
CA HIS A 45 -17.20 -11.84 6.67
C HIS A 45 -17.00 -10.35 6.93
N PRO A 46 -16.96 -9.95 8.22
CA PRO A 46 -16.64 -8.57 8.57
C PRO A 46 -15.25 -8.20 8.04
N VAL A 47 -15.17 -7.09 7.31
CA VAL A 47 -13.94 -6.64 6.66
C VAL A 47 -13.15 -5.77 7.63
N ARG A 48 -11.87 -6.08 7.84
CA ARG A 48 -10.95 -5.22 8.58
C ARG A 48 -9.87 -4.69 7.64
N LEU A 49 -9.91 -3.40 7.36
CA LEU A 49 -8.94 -2.75 6.51
C LEU A 49 -7.69 -2.35 7.30
N HIS A 50 -6.52 -2.76 6.84
CA HIS A 50 -5.23 -2.33 7.32
C HIS A 50 -4.71 -1.25 6.38
N CYS A 51 -4.55 -0.04 6.92
CA CYS A 51 -4.20 1.14 6.14
C CYS A 51 -2.88 1.73 6.63
N THR A 52 -2.03 2.15 5.71
CA THR A 52 -0.77 2.81 6.02
C THR A 52 -0.86 4.28 5.73
N VAL A 53 -0.49 5.14 6.67
CA VAL A 53 -0.53 6.59 6.50
C VAL A 53 0.90 7.10 6.34
N PRO A 54 1.22 7.81 5.24
CA PRO A 54 2.54 8.41 5.06
C PRO A 54 2.77 9.44 6.17
N THR A 55 3.82 9.25 6.98
CA THR A 55 4.21 10.18 8.06
C THR A 55 5.50 10.91 7.77
N TRP A 56 6.40 10.27 7.02
CA TRP A 56 7.69 10.82 6.63
C TRP A 56 8.16 10.06 5.39
N CYS A 57 8.88 10.71 4.50
CA CYS A 57 9.47 10.07 3.32
C CYS A 57 10.90 10.59 3.14
N PRO A 58 11.93 9.81 3.52
CA PRO A 58 13.32 10.21 3.30
C PRO A 58 13.80 9.93 1.88
N SER A 59 13.00 9.28 1.02
CA SER A 59 13.45 8.88 -0.31
C SER A 59 13.57 10.07 -1.24
N VAL A 60 14.66 10.09 -2.01
CA VAL A 60 14.93 11.11 -3.03
C VAL A 60 14.15 10.81 -4.32
N ASP A 61 13.72 9.57 -4.49
CA ASP A 61 13.02 9.08 -5.68
C ASP A 61 11.62 9.67 -5.82
N TYR A 62 10.97 9.98 -4.70
CA TYR A 62 9.74 10.75 -4.65
C TYR A 62 10.09 12.16 -4.19
N CYS A 63 10.16 13.09 -5.13
CA CYS A 63 10.29 14.52 -4.83
C CYS A 63 8.95 15.06 -4.28
N SER A 64 8.43 14.44 -3.22
CA SER A 64 7.20 14.81 -2.52
C SER A 64 7.56 15.76 -1.39
N ASP A 65 7.07 16.99 -1.46
CA ASP A 65 7.17 17.90 -0.34
C ASP A 65 6.13 17.55 0.76
N LEU A 66 6.14 18.31 1.85
CA LEU A 66 5.17 18.12 2.94
C LEU A 66 3.72 18.37 2.50
N HIS A 67 3.49 19.17 1.45
CA HIS A 67 2.16 19.40 0.91
C HIS A 67 1.66 18.18 0.15
N ASP A 68 2.51 17.57 -0.69
CA ASP A 68 2.20 16.35 -1.43
C ASP A 68 1.86 15.20 -0.45
N LEU A 69 2.66 15.02 0.62
CA LEU A 69 2.37 14.01 1.65
C LEU A 69 1.05 14.27 2.36
N GLN A 70 0.75 15.54 2.65
CA GLN A 70 -0.49 15.94 3.29
C GLN A 70 -1.70 15.72 2.38
N ASP A 71 -1.55 15.99 1.09
CA ASP A 71 -2.59 15.78 0.09
C ASP A 71 -2.91 14.28 -0.05
N ILE A 72 -1.89 13.44 -0.26
CA ILE A 72 -2.03 11.98 -0.35
C ILE A 72 -2.73 11.43 0.90
N ARG A 73 -2.32 11.88 2.10
CA ARG A 73 -2.96 11.51 3.36
C ARG A 73 -4.44 11.89 3.38
N SER A 74 -4.77 13.10 2.96
CA SER A 74 -6.15 13.61 2.97
C SER A 74 -7.03 12.81 2.02
N ARG A 75 -6.53 12.58 0.80
CA ARG A 75 -7.18 11.76 -0.24
C ARG A 75 -7.40 10.32 0.21
N ALA A 76 -6.39 9.69 0.79
CA ALA A 76 -6.48 8.33 1.30
C ALA A 76 -7.54 8.19 2.42
N LEU A 77 -7.59 9.14 3.35
CA LEU A 77 -8.58 9.12 4.43
C LEU A 77 -10.00 9.33 3.90
N LEU A 78 -10.18 10.17 2.87
CA LEU A 78 -11.48 10.34 2.19
C LEU A 78 -11.90 9.06 1.47
N LEU A 79 -10.99 8.42 0.73
CA LEU A 79 -11.26 7.13 0.10
C LEU A 79 -11.67 6.09 1.14
N LEU A 80 -10.91 5.97 2.23
CA LEU A 80 -11.19 5.01 3.30
C LEU A 80 -12.56 5.26 3.94
N HIS A 81 -12.88 6.52 4.25
CA HIS A 81 -14.17 6.90 4.80
C HIS A 81 -15.33 6.51 3.87
N ASN A 82 -15.22 6.87 2.59
CA ASN A 82 -16.23 6.55 1.59
C ASN A 82 -16.37 5.04 1.40
N LEU A 83 -15.26 4.30 1.43
CA LEU A 83 -15.25 2.85 1.27
C LEU A 83 -15.98 2.16 2.43
N ILE A 84 -15.67 2.53 3.67
CA ILE A 84 -16.36 2.00 4.86
C ILE A 84 -17.86 2.29 4.79
N LYS A 85 -18.23 3.52 4.40
CA LYS A 85 -19.63 3.92 4.24
C LYS A 85 -20.34 3.09 3.17
N SER A 86 -19.70 2.87 2.02
CA SER A 86 -20.23 2.06 0.93
C SER A 86 -20.39 0.59 1.32
N LEU A 87 -19.45 0.03 2.09
CA LEU A 87 -19.54 -1.34 2.62
C LEU A 87 -20.69 -1.48 3.62
N HIS A 88 -20.82 -0.53 4.56
CA HIS A 88 -21.93 -0.51 5.52
C HIS A 88 -23.29 -0.40 4.83
N ALA A 89 -23.39 0.42 3.77
CA ALA A 89 -24.61 0.54 2.97
C ALA A 89 -25.01 -0.77 2.27
N ARG A 90 -24.04 -1.66 2.01
CA ARG A 90 -24.29 -3.01 1.48
C ARG A 90 -24.52 -4.06 2.58
N GLY A 91 -24.59 -3.66 3.85
CA GLY A 91 -24.78 -4.57 4.98
C GLY A 91 -23.51 -5.26 5.46
N VAL A 92 -22.33 -4.89 4.93
CA VAL A 92 -21.05 -5.46 5.34
C VAL A 92 -20.51 -4.70 6.54
N SER A 93 -20.25 -5.39 7.66
CA SER A 93 -19.58 -4.78 8.81
C SER A 93 -18.12 -4.54 8.48
N ALA A 94 -17.69 -3.27 8.43
CA ALA A 94 -16.34 -2.89 8.08
C ALA A 94 -15.68 -2.03 9.16
N THR A 95 -14.41 -2.32 9.45
CA THR A 95 -13.55 -1.55 10.37
C THR A 95 -12.20 -1.25 9.72
N TYR A 96 -11.43 -0.30 10.25
CA TYR A 96 -10.09 -0.01 9.74
C TYR A 96 -9.08 0.24 10.85
N ARG A 97 -7.80 0.01 10.55
CA ARG A 97 -6.65 0.34 11.40
C ARG A 97 -5.65 1.16 10.60
N LEU A 98 -5.32 2.35 11.11
CA LEU A 98 -4.26 3.18 10.56
C LEU A 98 -2.92 2.85 11.21
N THR A 99 -1.87 2.83 10.40
CA THR A 99 -0.50 2.61 10.87
C THR A 99 0.46 3.55 10.15
N PRO A 100 1.42 4.18 10.84
CA PRO A 100 2.34 5.13 10.21
C PRO A 100 3.27 4.42 9.22
N SER A 101 3.71 5.13 8.18
CA SER A 101 4.60 4.64 7.13
C SER A 101 5.72 5.64 6.83
N SER A 102 6.90 5.11 6.49
CA SER A 102 8.07 5.87 6.01
C SER A 102 8.13 6.00 4.49
N THR A 103 7.04 5.66 3.81
CA THR A 103 6.88 5.71 2.35
C THR A 103 5.90 6.80 1.97
N PRO A 104 6.00 7.39 0.75
CA PRO A 104 5.06 8.41 0.29
C PRO A 104 3.72 7.84 -0.18
N LEU A 105 3.55 6.52 -0.11
CA LEU A 105 2.36 5.79 -0.54
C LEU A 105 1.41 5.48 0.62
N CYS A 106 0.11 5.52 0.35
CA CYS A 106 -0.91 4.97 1.25
C CYS A 106 -1.41 3.63 0.72
N LEU A 107 -1.23 2.57 1.51
CA LEU A 107 -1.69 1.22 1.20
C LEU A 107 -2.95 0.91 2.00
N ILE A 108 -3.94 0.27 1.37
CA ILE A 108 -5.16 -0.23 2.02
C ILE A 108 -5.35 -1.69 1.62
N THR A 109 -5.39 -2.59 2.60
CA THR A 109 -5.58 -4.04 2.38
C THR A 109 -6.61 -4.61 3.35
N ALA A 110 -7.39 -5.60 2.92
CA ALA A 110 -8.32 -6.32 3.79
C ALA A 110 -7.70 -7.54 4.48
N SER A 111 -6.54 -8.00 4.00
CA SER A 111 -5.77 -9.08 4.60
C SER A 111 -4.64 -8.51 5.46
N ALA A 112 -4.38 -9.11 6.62
CA ALA A 112 -3.14 -8.84 7.32
C ALA A 112 -1.99 -9.39 6.46
N PRO A 113 -0.96 -8.57 6.12
CA PRO A 113 0.17 -9.06 5.33
C PRO A 113 0.83 -10.23 6.08
N ALA A 114 1.07 -11.35 5.39
CA ALA A 114 1.75 -12.50 5.97
C ALA A 114 3.24 -12.22 6.19
N ASP A 115 3.81 -11.41 5.29
CA ASP A 115 5.19 -10.94 5.34
C ASP A 115 5.40 -9.71 6.23
N SER A 116 6.67 -9.40 6.51
CA SER A 116 7.00 -8.15 7.18
C SER A 116 6.50 -6.97 6.35
N ARG A 117 5.71 -6.11 6.99
CA ARG A 117 5.08 -4.93 6.38
C ARG A 117 6.05 -4.06 5.59
N GLU A 118 7.31 -4.01 6.02
CA GLU A 118 8.39 -3.28 5.34
C GLU A 118 8.73 -3.90 3.98
N ARG A 119 8.89 -5.24 3.91
CA ARG A 119 9.09 -5.93 2.63
C ARG A 119 7.90 -5.74 1.71
N TYR A 120 6.70 -5.84 2.27
CA TYR A 120 5.45 -5.64 1.53
C TYR A 120 5.39 -4.24 0.88
N GLN A 121 5.80 -3.22 1.62
CA GLN A 121 5.88 -1.85 1.12
C GLN A 121 6.95 -1.68 0.04
N THR A 122 8.13 -2.30 0.22
CA THR A 122 9.21 -2.27 -0.77
C THR A 122 8.81 -2.95 -2.07
N CYS A 123 8.18 -4.13 -2.02
CA CYS A 123 7.72 -4.84 -3.22
C CYS A 123 6.69 -4.02 -4.01
N ILE A 124 5.73 -3.41 -3.32
CA ILE A 124 4.76 -2.52 -3.99
C ILE A 124 5.46 -1.33 -4.62
N HIS A 125 6.40 -0.70 -3.90
CA HIS A 125 7.16 0.42 -4.42
C HIS A 125 7.96 0.06 -5.68
N GLU A 126 8.62 -1.10 -5.68
CA GLU A 126 9.32 -1.60 -6.86
C GLU A 126 8.38 -1.91 -8.02
N ALA A 127 7.24 -2.54 -7.76
CA ALA A 127 6.23 -2.83 -8.78
C ALA A 127 5.73 -1.54 -9.45
N LEU A 128 5.45 -0.50 -8.65
CA LEU A 128 5.02 0.80 -9.15
C LEU A 128 6.08 1.46 -10.02
N ASN A 129 7.34 1.46 -9.56
CA ASN A 129 8.46 2.01 -10.34
C ASN A 129 8.65 1.28 -11.68
N ARG A 130 8.50 -0.05 -11.70
CA ARG A 130 8.59 -0.86 -12.94
C ARG A 130 7.47 -0.51 -13.92
N THR A 131 6.27 -0.20 -13.42
CA THR A 131 5.10 0.13 -14.25
C THR A 131 5.09 1.57 -14.79
N GLN A 132 6.05 2.43 -14.41
CA GLN A 132 6.10 3.85 -14.80
C GLN A 132 4.79 4.62 -14.52
N LEU A 133 3.99 4.17 -13.56
CA LEU A 133 2.76 4.83 -13.13
C LEU A 133 3.12 6.06 -12.29
N ASN A 134 3.62 7.10 -12.96
CA ASN A 134 3.98 8.39 -12.38
C ASN A 134 2.77 9.34 -12.25
N GLU A 135 1.56 8.83 -12.47
CA GLU A 135 0.36 9.63 -12.35
C GLU A 135 0.00 9.83 -10.87
N ARG A 136 0.12 11.08 -10.43
CA ARG A 136 -0.39 11.55 -9.15
C ARG A 136 -1.91 11.42 -9.13
N GLU A 137 -2.48 11.34 -7.93
CA GLU A 137 -3.93 11.36 -7.71
C GLU A 137 -4.70 10.12 -8.19
N LYS A 138 -4.01 8.99 -8.35
CA LYS A 138 -4.63 7.73 -8.78
C LYS A 138 -4.78 6.74 -7.63
N VAL A 139 -5.74 5.84 -7.82
CA VAL A 139 -5.90 4.63 -7.02
C VAL A 139 -5.54 3.45 -7.89
N LEU A 140 -4.59 2.66 -7.40
CA LEU A 140 -4.08 1.47 -8.08
C LEU A 140 -4.51 0.24 -7.29
N LEU A 141 -4.90 -0.82 -7.99
CA LEU A 141 -5.15 -2.13 -7.44
C LEU A 141 -3.96 -3.04 -7.76
N VAL A 142 -3.21 -3.38 -6.72
CA VAL A 142 -2.11 -4.35 -6.78
C VAL A 142 -2.65 -5.69 -6.31
N ARG A 143 -2.58 -6.70 -7.18
CA ARG A 143 -2.88 -8.09 -6.77
C ARG A 143 -1.60 -8.71 -6.21
N HIS A 144 -1.67 -9.11 -4.95
CA HIS A 144 -0.65 -9.89 -4.26
C HIS A 144 -1.23 -11.24 -3.84
N ASP A 145 -0.37 -12.23 -3.57
CA ASP A 145 -0.78 -13.56 -3.12
C ASP A 145 -1.61 -13.53 -1.83
N ASP A 146 -1.32 -12.58 -0.93
CA ASP A 146 -2.08 -12.36 0.31
C ASP A 146 -3.44 -11.67 0.10
N GLY A 147 -3.70 -11.18 -1.11
CA GLY A 147 -4.94 -10.52 -1.49
C GLY A 147 -4.75 -9.16 -2.18
N PRO A 148 -5.88 -8.53 -2.57
CA PRO A 148 -5.86 -7.26 -3.27
C PRO A 148 -5.46 -6.11 -2.33
N VAL A 149 -4.58 -5.25 -2.83
CA VAL A 149 -4.12 -4.05 -2.12
C VAL A 149 -4.31 -2.82 -2.96
N LEU A 150 -4.87 -1.81 -2.33
CA LEU A 150 -5.12 -0.53 -2.94
C LEU A 150 -3.98 0.41 -2.60
N VAL A 151 -3.44 1.08 -3.60
CA VAL A 151 -2.40 2.07 -3.44
C VAL A 151 -2.91 3.42 -3.88
N VAL A 152 -2.77 4.42 -3.02
CA VAL A 152 -3.06 5.81 -3.34
C VAL A 152 -1.73 6.53 -3.58
N THR A 153 -1.58 7.10 -4.78
CA THR A 153 -0.42 7.86 -5.25
C THR A 153 -0.68 9.36 -5.27
#